data_AF-A0AAV2BQ89-F1
#
_entry.id   AF-A0AAV2BQ89-F1
#
_cell.length_a   1.000
_cell.length_b   1.000
_cell.length_c   1.000
_cell.angle_alpha   90.00
_cell.angle_beta   90.00
_cell.angle_gamma   90.00
#
_symmetry.space_group_name_H-M   'P 1'
#
loop_
_entity.id
_entity.type
_entity.pdbx_description
1 polymer ?
#
loop_
_entity_poly.entity_id
_entity_poly.type
_entity_poly.pdbx_seq_one_letter_code
_entity_poly.pdbx_strand_id
1 'polypeptide(L)'
;MARRRPQLVDFLQRGLNENKYQNLKFENVSDLVFSIVLPHGGKMRSEEYEDILKDWYRLRNMEYRFGARDYTRGKQRLLASLRKSDYVKIISEHGSKITCKILNEEESREKRRLRRELRDRQAQSTDEAIPSDEPSNDLNEQVDLVHELLFPEENN
;
A
#
# COMPACT_ATOMS: atom_id res chain seq x y z
N MET A 1 -2.69 -6.42 27.85
CA MET A 1 -3.71 -5.89 26.91
C MET A 1 -3.45 -6.48 25.54
N ALA A 2 -4.36 -7.32 25.02
CA ALA A 2 -4.22 -7.89 23.68
C ALA A 2 -4.24 -6.76 22.64
N ARG A 3 -3.28 -6.74 21.71
CA ARG A 3 -3.29 -5.78 20.59
C ARG A 3 -4.61 -5.99 19.84
N ARG A 4 -5.51 -5.01 19.89
CA ARG A 4 -6.74 -5.01 19.08
C ARG A 4 -6.37 -5.36 17.66
N ARG A 5 -7.11 -6.29 17.03
CA ARG A 5 -6.95 -6.58 15.61
C ARG A 5 -6.93 -5.25 14.84
N PRO A 6 -6.10 -5.13 13.80
CA PRO A 6 -6.04 -3.90 13.04
C PRO A 6 -7.43 -3.62 12.47
N GLN A 7 -7.96 -2.45 12.79
CA GLN A 7 -9.22 -1.94 12.27
C GLN A 7 -9.37 -2.09 10.75
N LEU A 8 -8.24 -2.07 10.01
CA LEU A 8 -8.20 -2.30 8.58
C LEU A 8 -8.64 -3.71 8.16
N VAL A 9 -8.18 -4.76 8.86
CA VAL A 9 -8.51 -6.15 8.50
C VAL A 9 -9.97 -6.42 8.75
N ASP A 10 -10.49 -6.00 9.91
CA ASP A 10 -11.90 -6.16 10.26
C ASP A 10 -12.80 -5.36 9.28
N PHE A 11 -12.37 -4.16 8.87
CA PHE A 11 -13.05 -3.36 7.86
C PHE A 11 -13.12 -4.09 6.50
N LEU A 12 -12.00 -4.60 6.01
CA LEU A 12 -11.94 -5.31 4.72
C LEU A 12 -12.73 -6.61 4.75
N GLN A 13 -12.60 -7.41 5.82
CA GLN A 13 -13.33 -8.68 5.95
C GLN A 13 -14.84 -8.47 5.98
N ARG A 14 -15.33 -7.45 6.71
CA ARG A 14 -16.76 -7.13 6.69
C ARG A 14 -17.20 -6.70 5.30
N GLY A 15 -16.48 -5.78 4.66
CA GLY A 15 -16.80 -5.32 3.31
C GLY A 15 -16.84 -6.45 2.28
N LEU A 16 -15.92 -7.41 2.38
CA LEU A 16 -15.84 -8.58 1.53
C LEU A 16 -16.97 -9.59 1.81
N ASN A 17 -17.20 -9.94 3.08
CA ASN A 17 -18.23 -10.91 3.46
C ASN A 17 -19.66 -10.41 3.17
N GLU A 18 -19.88 -9.10 3.30
CA GLU A 18 -21.16 -8.46 3.02
C GLU A 18 -21.33 -8.12 1.53
N ASN A 19 -20.29 -8.32 0.69
CA ASN A 19 -20.22 -7.80 -0.68
C ASN A 19 -20.64 -6.31 -0.77
N LYS A 20 -20.24 -5.54 0.24
CA LYS A 20 -20.76 -4.19 0.46
C LYS A 20 -20.31 -3.18 -0.60
N TYR A 21 -19.11 -3.38 -1.16
CA TYR A 21 -18.52 -2.45 -2.11
C TYR A 21 -18.34 -3.12 -3.46
N GLN A 22 -18.82 -2.49 -4.53
CA GLN A 22 -18.71 -3.06 -5.89
C GLN A 22 -17.26 -3.27 -6.36
N ASN A 23 -16.35 -2.48 -5.79
CA ASN A 23 -14.94 -2.44 -6.15
C ASN A 23 -14.04 -3.22 -5.19
N LEU A 24 -14.62 -4.03 -4.29
CA LEU A 24 -13.91 -4.93 -3.39
C LEU A 24 -14.45 -6.34 -3.57
N LYS A 25 -13.61 -7.28 -4.02
CA LYS A 25 -14.05 -8.66 -4.31
C LYS A 25 -13.02 -9.68 -3.85
N PHE A 26 -13.49 -10.87 -3.46
CA PHE A 26 -12.61 -12.02 -3.34
C PHE A 26 -12.18 -12.50 -4.74
N GLU A 27 -10.88 -12.72 -4.91
CA GLU A 27 -10.34 -13.45 -6.07
C GLU A 27 -10.19 -14.94 -5.71
N ASN A 28 -9.82 -15.23 -4.45
CA ASN A 28 -9.77 -16.57 -3.90
C ASN A 28 -10.11 -16.51 -2.41
N VAL A 29 -11.25 -17.12 -2.03
CA VAL A 29 -11.76 -17.11 -0.66
C VAL A 29 -10.90 -17.96 0.27
N SER A 30 -10.44 -19.13 -0.20
CA SER A 30 -9.64 -20.07 0.60
C SER A 30 -8.31 -19.45 1.05
N ASP A 31 -7.64 -18.73 0.14
CA ASP A 31 -6.37 -18.06 0.43
C ASP A 31 -6.54 -16.63 0.97
N LEU A 32 -7.78 -16.19 1.22
CA LEU A 32 -8.12 -14.82 1.61
C LEU A 32 -7.49 -13.75 0.69
N VAL A 33 -7.47 -14.05 -0.61
CA VAL A 33 -7.00 -13.14 -1.65
C VAL A 33 -8.18 -12.34 -2.17
N PHE A 34 -8.01 -11.02 -2.18
CA PHE A 34 -9.02 -10.07 -2.61
C PHE A 34 -8.41 -9.03 -3.54
N SER A 35 -9.24 -8.42 -4.37
CA SER A 35 -8.87 -7.28 -5.18
C SER A 35 -9.67 -6.04 -4.83
N ILE A 36 -9.02 -4.89 -4.98
CA ILE A 36 -9.65 -3.57 -4.88
C ILE A 36 -9.43 -2.83 -6.19
N VAL A 37 -10.50 -2.33 -6.80
CA VAL A 37 -10.44 -1.48 -8.00
C VAL A 37 -10.63 -0.02 -7.60
N LEU A 38 -9.58 0.79 -7.78
CA LEU A 38 -9.55 2.23 -7.50
C LEU A 38 -9.17 2.99 -8.79
N PRO A 39 -10.16 3.40 -9.62
CA PRO A 39 -9.94 4.10 -10.88
C PRO A 39 -9.03 5.33 -10.75
N HIS A 40 -8.28 5.69 -11.80
CA HIS A 40 -7.57 6.96 -11.82
C HIS A 40 -8.53 8.12 -12.12
N GLY A 41 -8.27 9.28 -11.48
CA GLY A 41 -9.16 10.43 -11.50
C GLY A 41 -9.47 10.90 -12.92
N GLY A 42 -10.75 10.92 -13.27
CA GLY A 42 -11.26 11.51 -14.52
C GLY A 42 -12.14 10.59 -15.36
N LYS A 43 -11.96 9.26 -15.32
CA LYS A 43 -12.64 8.37 -16.29
C LYS A 43 -13.87 7.62 -15.79
N MET A 44 -14.06 7.41 -14.49
CA MET A 44 -15.25 6.77 -13.91
C MET A 44 -15.39 7.14 -12.43
N ARG A 45 -15.98 8.30 -12.13
CA ARG A 45 -16.35 8.67 -10.75
C ARG A 45 -17.84 8.40 -10.54
N SER A 46 -18.21 7.15 -10.34
CA SER A 46 -19.49 6.85 -9.70
C SER A 46 -19.31 6.99 -8.19
N GLU A 47 -20.29 7.54 -7.49
CA GLU A 47 -20.28 7.67 -6.03
C GLU A 47 -20.03 6.32 -5.35
N GLU A 48 -20.56 5.24 -5.94
CA GLU A 48 -20.39 3.86 -5.50
C GLU A 48 -18.92 3.39 -5.45
N TYR A 49 -18.02 3.94 -6.28
CA TYR A 49 -16.58 3.63 -6.20
C TYR A 49 -15.89 4.35 -5.04
N GLU A 50 -16.51 5.42 -4.52
CA GLU A 50 -15.99 6.21 -3.40
C GLU A 50 -16.49 5.72 -2.04
N ASP A 51 -17.53 4.87 -1.99
CA ASP A 51 -18.14 4.38 -0.74
C ASP A 51 -17.15 3.69 0.20
N ILE A 52 -16.26 2.86 -0.36
CA ILE A 52 -15.19 2.22 0.44
C ILE A 52 -14.26 3.25 1.07
N LEU A 53 -13.99 4.37 0.38
CA LEU A 53 -13.14 5.45 0.90
C LEU A 53 -13.87 6.27 1.96
N LYS A 54 -15.14 6.56 1.73
CA LYS A 54 -16.02 7.27 2.66
C LYS A 54 -16.17 6.52 3.98
N ASP A 55 -16.46 5.21 3.91
CA ASP A 55 -16.57 4.37 5.11
C ASP A 55 -15.24 4.21 5.83
N TRP A 56 -14.13 4.07 5.08
CA TRP A 56 -12.80 4.04 5.67
C TRP A 56 -12.48 5.34 6.43
N TYR A 57 -12.89 6.50 5.90
CA TYR A 57 -12.73 7.78 6.57
C TYR A 57 -13.62 7.89 7.80
N ARG A 58 -14.88 7.47 7.70
CA ARG A 58 -15.82 7.44 8.82
C ARG A 58 -15.29 6.59 9.97
N LEU A 59 -14.73 5.42 9.67
CA LEU A 59 -14.10 4.53 10.65
C LEU A 59 -12.90 5.18 11.36
N ARG A 60 -12.26 6.15 10.70
CA ARG A 60 -11.13 6.94 11.24
C ARG A 60 -11.55 8.29 11.81
N ASN A 61 -12.85 8.53 12.01
CA ASN A 61 -13.42 9.80 12.48
C ASN A 61 -12.98 11.00 11.61
N MET A 62 -12.99 10.82 10.29
CA MET A 62 -12.66 11.86 9.33
C MET A 62 -13.85 12.18 8.42
N GLU A 63 -13.95 13.45 8.05
CA GLU A 63 -14.92 13.91 7.06
C GLU A 63 -14.42 13.58 5.64
N TYR A 64 -15.28 12.99 4.83
CA TYR A 64 -15.04 12.69 3.41
C TYR A 64 -16.12 13.40 2.59
N ARG A 65 -15.71 14.23 1.64
CA ARG A 65 -16.61 14.90 0.70
C ARG A 65 -16.43 14.29 -0.68
N PHE A 66 -17.51 13.92 -1.34
CA PHE A 66 -17.44 13.38 -2.69
C PHE A 66 -16.73 14.36 -3.63
N GLY A 67 -15.79 13.85 -4.42
CA GLY A 67 -15.07 14.67 -5.41
C GLY A 67 -13.58 14.35 -5.55
N ALA A 68 -12.97 14.96 -6.57
CA ALA A 68 -11.60 14.69 -7.02
C ALA A 68 -10.54 14.65 -5.92
N ARG A 69 -10.60 15.67 -5.06
CA ARG A 69 -9.57 15.95 -4.07
C ARG A 69 -9.58 14.90 -2.97
N ASP A 70 -10.75 14.66 -2.39
CA ASP A 70 -10.93 13.72 -1.30
C ASP A 70 -10.84 12.28 -1.79
N TYR A 71 -11.28 12.00 -3.02
CA TYR A 71 -11.02 10.72 -3.68
C TYR A 71 -9.52 10.39 -3.76
N THR A 72 -8.73 11.32 -4.29
CA THR A 72 -7.28 11.12 -4.44
C THR A 72 -6.60 10.91 -3.08
N ARG A 73 -6.96 11.75 -2.10
CA ARG A 73 -6.46 11.64 -0.72
C ARG A 73 -6.90 10.33 -0.06
N GLY A 74 -8.15 9.93 -0.29
CA GLY A 74 -8.77 8.72 0.21
C GLY A 74 -8.07 7.48 -0.30
N LYS A 75 -7.91 7.40 -1.63
CA LYS A 75 -7.13 6.36 -2.32
C LYS A 75 -5.73 6.27 -1.72
N GLN A 76 -4.97 7.36 -1.69
CA GLN A 76 -3.61 7.36 -1.14
C GLN A 76 -3.56 6.86 0.31
N ARG A 77 -4.52 7.27 1.16
CA ARG A 77 -4.58 6.83 2.56
C ARG A 77 -4.94 5.36 2.73
N LEU A 78 -5.88 4.85 1.94
CA LEU A 78 -6.23 3.44 1.95
C LEU A 78 -5.01 2.60 1.51
N LEU A 79 -4.36 2.98 0.40
CA LEU A 79 -3.15 2.33 -0.10
C LEU A 79 -2.01 2.35 0.92
N ALA A 80 -1.78 3.50 1.55
CA ALA A 80 -0.77 3.61 2.60
C ALA A 80 -1.08 2.68 3.79
N SER A 81 -2.36 2.52 4.14
CA SER A 81 -2.79 1.62 5.21
C SER A 81 -2.55 0.16 4.84
N LEU A 82 -2.86 -0.24 3.60
CA LEU A 82 -2.59 -1.59 3.07
C LEU A 82 -1.09 -1.89 3.06
N ARG A 83 -0.27 -0.98 2.50
CA ARG A 83 1.20 -1.12 2.42
C ARG A 83 1.85 -1.20 3.80
N LYS A 84 1.40 -0.38 4.75
CA LYS A 84 1.96 -0.36 6.11
C LYS A 84 1.49 -1.53 6.97
N SER A 85 0.35 -2.14 6.66
CA SER A 85 -0.20 -3.26 7.44
C SER A 85 0.76 -4.45 7.51
N ASP A 86 0.91 -5.04 8.69
CA ASP A 86 1.62 -6.31 8.87
C ASP A 86 0.74 -7.53 8.56
N TYR A 87 -0.56 -7.32 8.35
CA TYR A 87 -1.57 -8.37 8.18
C TYR A 87 -2.10 -8.46 6.76
N VAL A 88 -1.63 -7.58 5.88
CA VAL A 88 -1.98 -7.58 4.46
C VAL A 88 -0.70 -7.61 3.64
N LYS A 89 -0.63 -8.47 2.64
CA LYS A 89 0.43 -8.49 1.63
C LYS A 89 -0.16 -8.08 0.29
N ILE A 90 0.46 -7.11 -0.37
CA ILE A 90 0.12 -6.79 -1.75
C ILE A 90 0.80 -7.85 -2.63
N ILE A 91 0.00 -8.52 -3.46
CA ILE A 91 0.48 -9.50 -4.43
C ILE A 91 0.84 -8.79 -5.73
N SER A 92 -0.05 -7.91 -6.22
CA SER A 92 0.16 -7.16 -7.45
C SER A 92 -0.58 -5.82 -7.42
N GLU A 93 -0.05 -4.86 -8.18
CA GLU A 93 -0.63 -3.54 -8.38
C GLU A 93 -0.55 -3.22 -9.89
N HIS A 94 -1.69 -3.28 -10.57
CA HIS A 94 -1.79 -3.04 -12.02
C HIS A 94 -2.85 -1.98 -12.31
N GLY A 95 -2.40 -0.79 -12.72
CA GLY A 95 -3.28 0.32 -13.07
C GLY A 95 -4.22 0.69 -11.93
N SER A 96 -5.52 0.42 -12.09
CA SER A 96 -6.55 0.67 -11.08
C SER A 96 -6.82 -0.52 -10.16
N LYS A 97 -6.36 -1.73 -10.48
CA LYS A 97 -6.62 -2.95 -9.69
C LYS A 97 -5.43 -3.28 -8.81
N ILE A 98 -5.69 -3.54 -7.53
CA ILE A 98 -4.69 -4.01 -6.57
C ILE A 98 -5.18 -5.32 -5.98
N THR A 99 -4.32 -6.33 -6.02
CA THR A 99 -4.61 -7.65 -5.47
C THR A 99 -3.80 -7.84 -4.19
N CYS A 100 -4.48 -8.24 -3.12
CA CYS A 100 -3.95 -8.35 -1.79
C CYS A 100 -4.31 -9.71 -1.18
N LYS A 101 -3.49 -10.18 -0.24
CA LYS A 101 -3.77 -11.32 0.63
C LYS A 101 -3.87 -10.87 2.09
N ILE A 102 -4.89 -11.33 2.81
CA ILE A 102 -4.93 -11.23 4.28
C ILE A 102 -4.05 -12.36 4.85
N LEU A 103 -3.04 -11.97 5.63
CA LEU A 103 -2.08 -12.90 6.21
C LEU A 103 -2.63 -13.48 7.52
N ASN A 104 -2.31 -14.75 7.77
CA ASN A 104 -2.53 -15.37 9.07
C ASN A 104 -1.55 -14.84 10.13
N GLU A 105 -1.68 -15.28 11.38
CA GLU A 105 -0.86 -14.76 12.48
C GLU A 105 0.64 -15.11 12.34
N GLU A 106 0.94 -16.29 11.79
CA GLU A 106 2.31 -16.76 11.56
C GLU A 106 2.99 -15.96 10.45
N GLU A 107 2.36 -15.85 9.29
CA GLU A 107 2.81 -15.03 8.16
C GLU A 107 2.99 -13.55 8.57
N SER A 108 2.07 -13.02 9.40
CA SER A 108 2.17 -11.65 9.92
C SER A 108 3.35 -11.47 10.87
N ARG A 109 3.63 -12.48 11.71
CA ARG A 109 4.78 -12.47 12.63
C ARG A 109 6.09 -12.52 11.86
N GLU A 110 6.19 -13.38 10.85
CA GLU A 110 7.37 -13.48 9.99
C GLU A 110 7.62 -12.18 9.22
N LYS A 111 6.58 -11.60 8.61
CA LYS A 111 6.67 -10.30 7.94
C LYS A 111 7.21 -9.20 8.86
N ARG A 112 6.77 -9.18 10.12
CA ARG A 112 7.29 -8.23 11.12
C ARG A 112 8.75 -8.46 11.45
N ARG A 113 9.18 -9.73 11.53
CA ARG A 113 10.58 -10.10 11.79
C ARG A 113 11.46 -9.58 10.66
N LEU A 114 11.12 -9.93 9.41
CA LEU A 114 11.83 -9.48 8.21
C LEU A 114 11.91 -7.95 8.09
N ARG A 115 10.82 -7.25 8.43
CA ARG A 115 10.79 -5.77 8.45
C ARG A 115 11.68 -5.13 9.50
N ARG A 116 11.96 -5.82 10.62
CA ARG A 116 12.92 -5.34 11.61
C ARG A 116 14.34 -5.59 11.13
N GLU A 117 14.62 -6.81 10.69
CA GLU A 117 15.92 -7.19 10.14
C GLU A 117 16.36 -6.26 8.99
N LEU A 118 15.46 -5.91 8.07
CA LEU A 118 15.76 -4.96 6.99
C LEU A 118 16.08 -3.54 7.51
N ARG A 119 15.39 -3.07 8.55
CA ARG A 119 15.66 -1.75 9.14
C ARG A 119 16.99 -1.73 9.87
N ASP A 120 17.30 -2.79 10.61
CA ASP A 120 18.54 -2.92 11.36
C ASP A 120 19.73 -2.93 10.38
N ARG A 121 19.61 -3.64 9.25
CA ARG A 121 20.62 -3.60 8.17
C ARG A 121 20.78 -2.22 7.53
N GLN A 122 19.68 -1.50 7.28
CA GLN A 122 19.75 -0.15 6.72
C GLN A 122 20.40 0.86 7.68
N ALA A 123 20.12 0.75 8.98
CA ALA A 123 20.75 1.58 10.01
C ALA A 123 22.27 1.31 10.08
N GLN A 124 22.69 0.05 9.99
CA GLN A 124 24.11 -0.31 9.97
C GLN A 124 24.83 0.20 8.71
N SER A 125 24.17 0.22 7.55
CA SER A 125 24.75 0.77 6.31
C SER A 125 24.87 2.30 6.27
N THR A 126 24.27 3.02 7.22
CA THR A 126 24.35 4.50 7.28
C THR A 126 25.37 5.01 8.31
N ASP A 127 25.82 4.17 9.24
CA ASP A 127 26.84 4.51 10.25
C ASP A 127 28.29 4.35 9.75
N GLU A 128 28.52 3.69 8.60
CA GLU A 128 29.83 3.60 7.95
C GLU A 128 30.12 4.76 6.96
N ALA A 129 29.39 5.87 7.06
CA ALA A 129 29.73 7.12 6.37
C ALA A 129 30.41 8.11 7.34
N ILE A 130 31.69 7.87 7.65
CA ILE A 130 32.57 8.78 8.41
C ILE A 130 32.90 10.03 7.56
N PRO A 131 33.10 11.23 8.18
CA PRO A 131 32.90 12.53 7.55
C PRO A 131 34.12 13.01 6.76
N SER A 132 33.92 13.95 5.85
CA SER A 132 35.03 14.71 5.27
C SER A 132 34.58 16.15 5.05
N ASP A 133 35.16 17.04 5.86
CA ASP A 133 35.32 18.47 5.58
C ASP A 133 35.95 18.64 4.19
N GLU A 134 35.25 19.31 3.26
CA GLU A 134 35.59 20.67 2.78
C GLU A 134 34.65 21.10 1.63
N PRO A 135 34.47 22.42 1.43
CA PRO A 135 33.56 22.95 0.44
C PRO A 135 34.28 23.21 -0.90
N SER A 136 33.66 22.88 -2.03
CA SER A 136 33.72 23.67 -3.27
C SER A 136 32.93 23.05 -4.41
N ASN A 137 31.97 23.83 -4.87
CA ASN A 137 31.79 24.29 -6.25
C ASN A 137 31.55 23.30 -7.40
N ASP A 138 30.48 23.59 -8.13
CA ASP A 138 30.16 23.20 -9.52
C ASP A 138 30.16 21.70 -9.86
N LEU A 139 28.97 21.14 -10.09
CA LEU A 139 28.50 20.74 -11.43
C LEU A 139 27.25 19.87 -11.29
N ASN A 140 26.15 20.43 -11.77
CA ASN A 140 24.86 19.78 -11.89
C ASN A 140 24.86 18.96 -13.19
N GLU A 141 25.43 17.76 -13.16
CA GLU A 141 25.34 16.82 -14.26
C GLU A 141 25.41 15.38 -13.73
N GLN A 142 24.50 14.53 -14.22
CA GLN A 142 24.35 13.08 -13.97
C GLN A 142 23.16 12.68 -13.08
N VAL A 143 21.96 12.90 -13.64
CA VAL A 143 20.82 11.99 -13.44
C VAL A 143 20.74 11.16 -14.71
N ASP A 144 21.34 9.96 -14.74
CA ASP A 144 20.96 8.86 -15.67
C ASP A 144 21.86 7.63 -15.50
N LEU A 145 21.72 6.89 -14.39
CA LEU A 145 22.35 5.57 -14.30
C LEU A 145 21.64 4.55 -13.37
N VAL A 146 20.33 4.70 -13.15
CA VAL A 146 19.56 3.75 -12.30
C VAL A 146 18.44 3.02 -13.07
N HIS A 147 18.22 3.34 -14.35
CA HIS A 147 17.11 2.76 -15.10
C HIS A 147 17.42 1.43 -15.83
N GLU A 148 18.68 0.97 -15.84
CA GLU A 148 19.11 -0.16 -16.70
C GLU A 148 19.45 -1.46 -15.95
N LEU A 149 19.08 -1.58 -14.66
CA LEU A 149 19.36 -2.80 -13.87
C LEU A 149 18.10 -3.55 -13.38
N LEU A 150 16.90 -3.10 -13.73
CA LEU A 150 15.65 -3.70 -13.23
C LEU A 150 14.73 -4.29 -14.32
N PHE A 151 15.07 -4.16 -15.61
CA PHE A 151 14.27 -4.71 -16.71
C PHE A 151 15.16 -5.24 -17.84
N PRO A 152 15.68 -6.48 -17.76
CA PRO A 152 16.10 -7.16 -18.97
C PRO A 152 14.84 -7.48 -19.78
N GLU A 153 14.66 -6.82 -20.91
CA GLU A 153 13.69 -7.24 -21.91
C GLU A 153 14.11 -8.62 -22.44
N GLU A 154 13.33 -9.65 -22.09
CA GLU A 154 13.39 -10.92 -22.79
C GLU A 154 12.75 -10.74 -24.18
N ASN A 155 13.60 -10.75 -25.20
CA ASN A 155 13.20 -10.93 -26.60
C ASN A 155 12.64 -12.34 -26.80
N ASN A 156 11.40 -12.45 -27.28
CA ASN A 156 11.01 -13.42 -28.29
C ASN A 156 9.78 -12.95 -29.07
#